data_AF-A0A3B9C0F2-F1
#
_entry.id   AF-A0A3B9C0F2-F1
#
_cell.length_a   1.000
_cell.length_b   1.000
_cell.length_c   1.000
_cell.angle_alpha   90.00
_cell.angle_beta   90.00
_cell.angle_gamma   90.00
#
_symmetry.space_group_name_H-M   'P 1'
#
loop_
_entity.id
_entity.type
_entity.pdbx_description
1 polymer ?
#
loop_
_entity_poly.entity_id
_entity_poly.type
_entity_poly.pdbx_seq_one_letter_code
_entity_poly.pdbx_strand_id
1 'polypeptide(L)'
;SDAGLALRVNMISKPAIHFSAYADFDAFKLFFLDVVLVNAVGKIDAKILLEKNAILTEFKGALTEQFIVQQLVINHDLYYWTATNATAEIDLLVQYQNEIVP
;
A
#
# COMPACT_ATOMS: atom_id res chain seq x y z
N SER A 1 11.09 -5.77 -18.05
CA SER A 1 12.30 -6.09 -17.28
C SER A 1 12.19 -5.35 -15.95
N ASP A 2 11.31 -5.83 -15.08
CA ASP A 2 11.04 -5.14 -13.82
C ASP A 2 12.13 -5.52 -12.84
N ALA A 3 12.95 -4.53 -12.49
CA ALA A 3 13.80 -4.63 -11.31
C ALA A 3 12.84 -4.87 -10.14
N GLY A 4 12.82 -6.10 -9.63
CA GLY A 4 11.96 -6.57 -8.53
C GLY A 4 12.26 -5.88 -7.21
N LEU A 5 12.13 -4.55 -7.18
CA LEU A 5 12.38 -3.67 -6.05
C LEU A 5 11.11 -2.93 -5.62
N ALA A 6 10.10 -2.85 -6.48
CA ALA A 6 8.87 -2.13 -6.20
C ALA A 6 7.62 -2.93 -6.62
N LEU A 7 6.62 -2.90 -5.75
CA LEU A 7 5.28 -3.42 -5.96
C LEU A 7 4.37 -2.27 -6.37
N ARG A 8 3.56 -2.50 -7.41
CA ARG A 8 2.63 -1.52 -7.94
C ARG A 8 1.21 -1.92 -7.58
N VAL A 9 0.49 -1.01 -6.93
CA VAL A 9 -0.92 -1.18 -6.53
C VAL A 9 -1.75 -0.17 -7.32
N ASN A 10 -2.60 -0.66 -8.22
CA ASN A 10 -3.38 0.21 -9.10
C ASN A 10 -4.63 0.74 -8.40
N MET A 11 -5.05 1.95 -8.78
CA MET A 11 -6.32 2.50 -8.35
C MET A 11 -7.44 1.76 -9.07
N ILE A 12 -8.53 1.48 -8.38
CA ILE A 12 -9.78 1.11 -9.05
C ILE A 12 -10.72 2.30 -9.05
N SER A 13 -11.39 2.53 -10.18
CA SER A 13 -12.42 3.57 -10.28
C SER A 13 -13.69 3.22 -9.51
N LYS A 14 -13.95 1.91 -9.33
CA LYS A 14 -15.12 1.39 -8.63
C LYS A 14 -14.77 0.10 -7.87
N PRO A 15 -15.13 -0.02 -6.58
CA PRO A 15 -15.01 -1.27 -5.83
C PRO A 15 -16.16 -2.21 -6.24
N ALA A 16 -15.99 -2.88 -7.38
CA ALA A 16 -16.90 -3.88 -7.89
C ALA A 16 -16.14 -5.17 -8.23
N ILE A 17 -16.85 -6.30 -8.23
CA ILE A 17 -16.26 -7.61 -8.56
C ILE A 17 -15.59 -7.51 -9.93
N HIS A 18 -14.38 -8.09 -10.03
CA HIS A 18 -13.49 -8.02 -11.19
C HIS A 18 -12.69 -6.70 -11.25
N PHE A 19 -11.90 -6.43 -10.21
CA PHE A 19 -11.07 -5.22 -10.07
C PHE A 19 -10.18 -4.91 -11.28
N SER A 20 -9.64 -5.92 -11.95
CA SER A 20 -8.80 -5.74 -13.14
C SER A 20 -9.51 -5.00 -14.28
N ALA A 21 -10.84 -5.06 -14.37
CA ALA A 21 -11.62 -4.33 -15.38
C ALA A 21 -11.82 -2.84 -15.06
N TYR A 22 -11.66 -2.47 -13.77
CA TYR A 22 -11.86 -1.10 -13.28
C TYR A 22 -10.55 -0.43 -12.86
N ALA A 23 -9.43 -1.14 -13.01
CA ALA A 23 -8.10 -0.67 -12.70
C ALA A 23 -7.70 0.47 -13.64
N ASP A 24 -7.30 1.58 -13.05
CA ASP A 24 -6.66 2.68 -13.74
C ASP A 24 -5.15 2.40 -13.77
N PHE A 25 -4.59 2.26 -14.97
CA PHE A 25 -3.17 1.99 -15.17
C PHE A 25 -2.33 3.28 -15.21
N ASP A 26 -2.94 4.46 -15.14
CA ASP A 26 -2.23 5.73 -15.01
C ASP A 26 -2.19 6.19 -13.54
N ALA A 27 -3.11 5.71 -12.70
CA ALA A 27 -3.15 5.98 -11.26
C ALA A 27 -2.73 4.76 -10.42
N PHE A 28 -1.55 4.85 -9.77
CA PHE A 28 -1.02 3.76 -8.95
C PHE A 28 -0.22 4.27 -7.75
N LYS A 29 -0.21 3.47 -6.67
CA LYS A 29 0.73 3.59 -5.55
C LYS A 29 1.91 2.64 -5.75
N LEU A 30 3.09 3.09 -5.33
CA LEU A 30 4.31 2.28 -5.34
C LEU A 30 4.71 1.92 -3.91
N PHE A 31 5.01 0.65 -3.70
CA PHE A 31 5.47 0.10 -2.44
C PHE A 31 6.83 -0.57 -2.65
N PHE A 32 7.71 -0.52 -1.65
CA PHE A 32 9.01 -1.17 -1.76
C PHE A 32 8.90 -2.68 -1.47
N LEU A 33 9.68 -3.51 -2.18
CA LEU A 33 9.69 -4.95 -1.92
C LEU A 33 10.39 -5.31 -0.60
N ASP A 34 11.27 -4.45 -0.09
CA ASP A 34 12.16 -4.78 1.02
C ASP A 34 11.93 -3.84 2.23
N VAL A 35 11.33 -4.37 3.31
CA VAL A 35 11.02 -3.59 4.54
C VAL A 35 12.30 -3.07 5.20
N VAL A 36 13.40 -3.82 5.12
CA VAL A 36 14.68 -3.46 5.75
C VAL A 36 15.32 -2.27 5.03
N LEU A 37 15.10 -2.15 3.72
CA LEU A 37 15.59 -1.02 2.92
C LEU A 37 14.85 0.27 3.28
N VAL A 38 13.55 0.22 3.60
CA VAL A 38 12.78 1.41 4.04
C VAL A 38 13.35 1.99 5.34
N ASN A 39 13.74 1.13 6.29
CA ASN A 39 14.38 1.56 7.53
C ASN A 39 15.79 2.14 7.28
N ALA A 40 16.52 1.59 6.30
CA ALA A 40 17.85 2.05 5.90
C ALA A 40 17.83 3.37 5.09
N VAL A 41 16.87 3.52 4.15
CA VAL A 41 16.65 4.73 3.33
C VAL A 41 16.09 5.86 4.18
N GLY A 42 15.26 5.55 5.18
CA GLY A 42 14.78 6.51 6.16
C GLY A 42 15.86 7.10 7.07
N LYS A 43 17.07 6.50 7.13
CA LYS A 43 18.20 6.91 8.00
C LYS A 43 17.77 7.28 9.42
N ILE A 44 16.78 6.57 9.96
CA ILE A 44 16.19 6.94 11.24
C ILE A 44 17.10 6.44 12.35
N ASP A 45 17.62 7.38 13.13
CA ASP A 45 18.39 7.07 14.34
C ASP A 45 17.49 6.29 15.30
N ALA A 46 17.97 5.17 15.85
CA ALA A 46 17.21 4.29 16.74
C ALA A 46 16.67 5.03 17.98
N LYS A 47 17.25 6.19 18.33
CA LYS A 47 16.72 7.10 19.37
C LYS A 47 15.40 7.77 18.99
N ILE A 48 15.18 8.10 17.72
CA ILE A 48 13.94 8.73 17.23
C ILE A 48 12.78 7.72 17.29
N LEU A 49 13.06 6.41 17.13
CA LEU A 49 12.06 5.34 17.32
C LEU A 49 11.53 5.25 18.76
N LEU A 50 12.31 5.72 19.75
CA LEU A 50 11.96 5.71 21.17
C LEU A 50 11.24 6.99 21.62
N GLU A 51 11.35 8.09 20.86
CA GLU A 51 10.68 9.36 21.17
C GLU A 51 9.26 9.39 20.61
N LYS A 52 8.26 9.66 21.48
CA LYS A 52 6.85 9.82 21.11
C LYS A 52 6.61 11.13 20.35
N ASN A 53 7.05 11.21 19.10
CA ASN A 53 6.78 12.33 18.20
C ASN A 53 5.77 11.93 17.12
N ALA A 54 4.97 12.88 16.62
CA ALA A 54 3.95 12.66 15.58
C ALA A 54 4.53 12.00 14.30
N ILE A 55 5.78 12.32 13.97
CA ILE A 55 6.57 11.72 12.88
C ILE A 55 6.66 10.19 13.04
N LEU A 56 6.79 9.68 14.27
CA LEU A 56 6.84 8.25 14.54
C LEU A 56 5.49 7.58 14.30
N THR A 57 4.38 8.28 14.54
CA THR A 57 3.03 7.75 14.32
C THR A 57 2.76 7.58 12.82
N GLU A 58 3.07 8.59 12.01
CA GLU A 58 2.96 8.51 10.54
C GLU A 58 3.92 7.45 9.97
N PHE A 59 5.17 7.43 10.47
CA PHE A 59 6.16 6.45 10.01
C PHE A 59 5.78 5.01 10.38
N LYS A 60 5.22 4.78 11.57
CA LYS A 60 4.68 3.47 11.96
C LYS A 60 3.49 3.05 11.09
N GLY A 61 2.63 4.00 10.72
CA GLY A 61 1.55 3.76 9.75
C GLY A 61 2.09 3.27 8.42
N ALA A 62 2.99 4.04 7.81
CA ALA A 62 3.62 3.69 6.53
C ALA A 62 4.37 2.36 6.58
N LEU A 63 5.09 2.05 7.66
CA LEU A 63 5.74 0.75 7.84
C LEU A 63 4.74 -0.40 7.98
N THR A 64 3.62 -0.17 8.67
CA THR A 64 2.57 -1.18 8.86
C THR A 64 1.88 -1.47 7.53
N GLU A 65 1.53 -0.44 6.76
CA GLU A 65 0.98 -0.57 5.41
C GLU A 65 1.95 -1.31 4.48
N GLN A 66 3.22 -0.90 4.48
CA GLN A 66 4.29 -1.53 3.70
C GLN A 66 4.45 -3.01 4.04
N PHE A 67 4.33 -3.38 5.32
CA PHE A 67 4.38 -4.76 5.79
C PHE A 67 3.15 -5.57 5.34
N ILE A 68 1.94 -5.01 5.50
CA ILE A 68 0.68 -5.67 5.09
C ILE A 68 0.69 -5.93 3.58
N VAL A 69 1.09 -4.96 2.76
CA VAL A 69 1.22 -5.11 1.31
C VAL A 69 2.10 -6.30 0.96
N GLN A 70 3.27 -6.43 1.60
CA GLN A 70 4.19 -7.53 1.32
C GLN A 70 3.63 -8.90 1.72
N GLN A 71 2.81 -8.97 2.77
CA GLN A 71 2.17 -10.24 3.15
C GLN A 71 1.01 -10.60 2.20
N LEU A 72 0.19 -9.62 1.81
CA LEU A 72 -1.00 -9.85 0.99
C LEU A 72 -0.68 -10.11 -0.49
N VAL A 73 0.33 -9.43 -1.04
CA VAL A 73 0.70 -9.56 -2.47
C VAL A 73 1.15 -10.98 -2.85
N ILE A 74 1.53 -11.80 -1.87
CA ILE A 74 1.94 -13.19 -2.09
C ILE A 74 0.76 -14.04 -2.61
N ASN A 75 -0.46 -13.74 -2.14
CA ASN A 75 -1.64 -14.55 -2.41
C ASN A 75 -2.77 -13.78 -3.10
N HIS A 76 -2.70 -12.46 -3.18
CA HIS A 76 -3.77 -11.59 -3.65
C HIS A 76 -3.26 -10.44 -4.51
N ASP A 77 -4.03 -10.08 -5.53
CA ASP A 77 -3.85 -8.80 -6.23
C ASP A 77 -4.38 -7.66 -5.34
N LEU A 78 -3.54 -6.64 -5.18
CA LEU A 78 -3.83 -5.49 -4.34
C LEU A 78 -4.26 -4.30 -5.20
N TYR A 79 -5.29 -3.60 -4.72
CA TYR A 79 -5.79 -2.37 -5.32
C TYR A 79 -6.01 -1.33 -4.22
N TYR A 80 -6.19 -0.07 -4.61
CA TYR A 80 -6.66 0.98 -3.71
C TYR A 80 -7.81 1.75 -4.37
N TRP A 81 -8.60 2.44 -3.58
CA TRP A 81 -9.73 3.22 -4.09
C TRP A 81 -9.77 4.60 -3.46
N THR A 82 -10.11 5.60 -4.27
CA THR A 82 -10.34 6.97 -3.81
C THR A 82 -11.72 7.43 -4.28
N ALA A 83 -12.40 8.23 -3.47
CA ALA A 83 -13.59 8.93 -3.92
C ALA A 83 -13.23 9.97 -4.99
N THR A 84 -14.17 10.28 -5.89
CA THR A 84 -13.97 11.22 -7.02
C THR A 84 -13.46 12.61 -6.61
N ASN A 85 -13.65 13.01 -5.35
CA ASN A 85 -13.15 14.28 -4.78
C ASN A 85 -12.13 14.08 -3.64
N ALA A 86 -11.49 12.91 -3.54
CA ALA A 86 -10.56 12.53 -2.47
C ALA A 86 -11.13 12.70 -1.04
N THR A 87 -12.45 12.64 -0.88
CA THR A 87 -13.13 12.77 0.42
C THR A 87 -12.99 11.52 1.29
N ALA A 88 -12.64 10.40 0.67
CA ALA A 88 -12.39 9.13 1.31
C ALA A 88 -11.37 8.34 0.48
N GLU A 89 -10.55 7.58 1.18
CA GLU A 89 -9.54 6.72 0.60
C GLU A 89 -9.56 5.38 1.34
N ILE A 90 -9.45 4.30 0.55
CA ILE A 90 -9.19 2.96 1.07
C ILE A 90 -7.84 2.56 0.48
N ASP A 91 -6.84 2.46 1.35
CA ASP A 91 -5.46 2.24 0.96
C ASP A 91 -5.20 0.86 0.36
N LEU A 92 -5.95 -0.15 0.81
CA LEU A 92 -5.80 -1.53 0.40
C LEU A 92 -7.19 -2.17 0.20
N LEU A 93 -7.35 -2.82 -0.94
CA LEU A 93 -8.52 -3.59 -1.31
C LEU A 93 -8.05 -4.90 -1.93
N VAL A 94 -8.61 -5.99 -1.44
CA VAL A 94 -8.43 -7.32 -2.01
C VAL A 94 -9.76 -7.90 -2.40
N GLN A 95 -9.78 -8.59 -3.54
CA GLN A 95 -10.92 -9.41 -3.91
C GLN A 95 -10.64 -10.83 -3.42
N TYR A 96 -11.46 -11.30 -2.49
CA TYR A 96 -11.42 -12.68 -2.03
C TYR A 96 -12.69 -13.39 -2.49
N GLN A 97 -12.56 -14.29 -3.46
CA GLN A 97 -13.70 -14.95 -4.10
C GLN A 97 -14.67 -13.93 -4.72
N ASN A 98 -15.90 -13.87 -4.20
CA ASN A 98 -16.96 -12.95 -4.63
C ASN A 98 -17.15 -11.78 -3.67
N GLU A 99 -16.24 -11.60 -2.71
CA GLU A 99 -16.28 -10.53 -1.73
C GLU A 99 -15.13 -9.54 -1.92
N ILE A 100 -15.40 -8.29 -1.55
CA ILE A 100 -14.43 -7.20 -1.53
C ILE A 100 -14.09 -6.94 -0.07
N VAL A 101 -12.81 -7.07 0.26
CA VAL A 101 -12.31 -6.87 1.62
C VAL A 101 -11.42 -5.62 1.64
N PRO A 102 -11.77 -4.60 2.45
CA PRO A 102 -10.91 -3.46 2.75
C PRO A 102 -9.85 -3.79 3.82
#